data_AF-A0A8H3M8E6-F1
#
_entry.id   AF-A0A8H3M8E6-F1
#
_cell.length_a   1.000
_cell.length_b   1.000
_cell.length_c   1.000
_cell.angle_alpha   90.00
_cell.angle_beta   90.00
_cell.angle_gamma   90.00
#
_symmetry.space_group_name_H-M   'P 1'
#
loop_
_entity.id
_entity.type
_entity.pdbx_description
1 polymer ?
#
loop_
_entity_poly.entity_id
_entity_poly.type
_entity_poly.pdbx_seq_one_letter_code
_entity_poly.pdbx_strand_id
1 'polypeptide(L)'
;MTEQIFEAFENYDFENDTKFQYFKKAKYFYYSKIIQEFDYDNYLTWKMNTNKSVSSNIENNTVLSSTMISQETLVRDINNNPQSEQTKDNPQYPRTFHQLVEMISKEQPIPGIKQIPNELNKGTPSIPTIKPRPKPWEKKI
;
A
#
# COMPACT_ATOMS: atom_id res chain seq x y z
N MET A 1 -32.03 -15.96 -14.88
CA MET A 1 -31.61 -14.62 -15.34
C MET A 1 -30.17 -14.31 -14.96
N THR A 2 -29.70 -14.74 -13.78
CA THR A 2 -28.29 -14.58 -13.35
C THR A 2 -27.30 -15.40 -14.18
N GLU A 3 -27.66 -16.63 -14.58
CA GLU A 3 -26.73 -17.50 -15.31
C GLU A 3 -26.43 -17.02 -16.73
N GLN A 4 -27.42 -16.46 -17.44
CA GLN A 4 -27.21 -15.86 -18.77
C GLN A 4 -26.28 -14.64 -18.72
N ILE A 5 -26.30 -13.88 -17.63
CA ILE A 5 -25.41 -12.71 -17.44
C ILE A 5 -23.97 -13.19 -17.20
N PHE A 6 -23.80 -14.28 -16.45
CA PHE A 6 -22.49 -14.85 -16.15
C PHE A 6 -21.85 -15.49 -17.41
N GLU A 7 -22.64 -16.23 -18.18
CA GLU A 7 -22.18 -16.83 -19.44
C GLU A 7 -21.85 -15.78 -20.51
N ALA A 8 -22.62 -14.69 -20.57
CA ALA A 8 -22.32 -13.56 -21.45
C ALA A 8 -21.03 -12.82 -21.04
N PHE A 9 -20.64 -12.86 -19.77
CA PHE A 9 -19.41 -12.24 -19.28
C PHE A 9 -18.18 -13.08 -19.63
N GLU A 10 -18.22 -14.39 -19.43
CA GLU A 10 -17.09 -15.29 -19.73
C GLU A 10 -16.77 -15.34 -21.23
N ASN A 11 -17.80 -15.22 -22.08
CA ASN A 11 -17.64 -15.22 -23.54
C ASN A 11 -17.36 -13.82 -24.12
N TYR A 12 -17.30 -12.79 -23.29
CA TYR A 12 -17.11 -11.42 -23.75
C TYR A 12 -15.64 -11.17 -24.14
N ASP A 13 -15.43 -10.81 -25.41
CA ASP A 13 -14.10 -10.47 -25.91
C ASP A 13 -13.73 -9.02 -25.55
N PHE A 14 -13.13 -8.87 -24.36
CA PHE A 14 -12.66 -7.58 -23.84
C PHE A 14 -11.57 -6.94 -24.69
N GLU A 15 -10.81 -7.72 -25.47
CA GLU A 15 -9.68 -7.20 -26.24
C GLU A 15 -10.13 -6.60 -27.57
N ASN A 16 -11.22 -7.09 -28.15
CA ASN A 16 -11.75 -6.59 -29.41
C ASN A 16 -12.84 -5.51 -29.25
N ASP A 17 -13.43 -5.33 -28.06
CA ASP A 17 -14.35 -4.20 -27.83
C ASP A 17 -13.61 -2.86 -27.67
N THR A 18 -13.64 -2.07 -28.75
CA THR A 18 -13.15 -0.69 -28.77
C THR A 18 -13.70 0.18 -27.64
N LYS A 19 -14.99 0.05 -27.28
CA LYS A 19 -15.61 0.87 -26.23
C LYS A 19 -15.00 0.56 -24.86
N PHE A 20 -14.86 -0.73 -24.54
CA PHE A 20 -14.20 -1.19 -23.33
C PHE A 20 -12.74 -0.73 -23.26
N GLN A 21 -11.99 -0.83 -24.36
CA GLN A 21 -10.60 -0.38 -24.44
C GLN A 21 -10.46 1.13 -24.18
N TYR A 22 -11.32 1.96 -24.78
CA TYR A 22 -11.33 3.41 -24.52
C TYR A 22 -11.67 3.73 -23.07
N PHE A 23 -12.65 3.05 -22.48
CA PHE A 23 -13.03 3.25 -21.09
C PHE A 23 -11.91 2.84 -20.12
N LYS A 24 -11.24 1.72 -20.40
CA LYS A 24 -10.06 1.24 -19.67
C LYS A 24 -8.91 2.25 -19.74
N LYS A 25 -8.61 2.78 -20.93
CA LYS A 25 -7.59 3.83 -21.13
C LYS A 25 -7.93 5.12 -20.38
N ALA A 26 -9.18 5.57 -20.44
CA ALA A 26 -9.65 6.78 -19.74
C ALA A 26 -9.56 6.63 -18.20
N LYS A 27 -9.88 5.44 -17.67
CA LYS A 27 -9.67 5.13 -16.25
C LYS A 27 -8.21 5.28 -15.86
N TYR A 28 -7.28 4.66 -16.59
CA TYR A 28 -5.85 4.78 -16.29
C TYR A 28 -5.37 6.23 -16.33
N PHE A 29 -5.78 7.01 -17.34
CA PHE A 29 -5.47 8.44 -17.42
C PHE A 29 -6.00 9.24 -16.22
N TYR A 30 -7.23 8.98 -15.78
CA TYR A 30 -7.81 9.70 -14.65
C TYR A 30 -7.07 9.40 -13.34
N TYR A 31 -6.70 8.14 -13.10
CA TYR A 31 -5.95 7.75 -11.90
C TYR A 31 -4.51 8.26 -11.92
N SER A 32 -3.88 8.41 -13.09
CA SER A 32 -2.54 8.99 -13.20
C SER A 32 -2.51 10.52 -13.14
N LYS A 33 -3.64 11.19 -13.41
CA LYS A 33 -3.74 12.66 -13.39
C LYS A 33 -3.46 13.29 -12.01
N ILE A 34 -3.68 12.57 -10.91
CA ILE A 34 -3.59 13.12 -9.54
C ILE A 34 -2.30 12.68 -8.82
N ILE A 35 -1.60 11.66 -9.31
CA ILE A 35 -0.41 11.10 -8.65
C ILE A 35 0.59 10.69 -9.73
N GLN A 36 1.55 11.56 -10.04
CA GLN A 36 2.72 11.31 -10.88
C GLN A 36 2.41 10.81 -12.32
N GLU A 37 3.17 11.27 -13.30
CA GLU A 37 3.00 10.78 -14.67
C GLU A 37 3.25 9.26 -14.73
N PHE A 38 2.24 8.50 -15.12
CA PHE A 38 2.28 7.04 -15.29
C PHE A 38 2.24 6.72 -16.78
N ASP A 39 3.34 6.17 -17.28
CA ASP A 39 3.45 5.68 -18.65
C ASP A 39 2.90 4.25 -18.74
N TYR A 40 1.76 4.10 -19.42
CA TYR A 40 1.07 2.83 -19.61
C TYR A 40 1.87 1.87 -20.50
N ASP A 41 2.52 2.39 -21.54
CA ASP A 41 3.26 1.57 -22.50
C ASP A 41 4.52 1.00 -21.83
N ASN A 42 5.17 1.80 -20.98
CA ASN A 42 6.29 1.34 -20.15
C ASN A 42 5.86 0.27 -19.11
N TYR A 43 4.67 0.41 -18.51
CA TYR A 43 4.13 -0.64 -17.62
C TYR A 43 3.86 -1.95 -18.36
N LEU A 44 3.32 -1.90 -19.58
CA LEU A 44 2.99 -3.09 -20.36
C LEU A 44 4.26 -3.86 -20.76
N THR A 45 5.33 -3.17 -21.15
CA THR A 45 6.63 -3.78 -21.46
C THR A 45 7.27 -4.42 -20.23
N TRP A 46 7.25 -3.75 -19.08
CA TRP A 46 7.69 -4.31 -17.80
C TRP A 46 6.89 -5.58 -17.43
N LYS A 47 5.56 -5.55 -17.57
CA LYS A 47 4.70 -6.69 -17.26
C LYS A 47 4.96 -7.90 -18.16
N MET A 48 5.23 -7.68 -19.44
CA MET A 48 5.60 -8.75 -20.37
C MET A 48 6.97 -9.36 -20.01
N ASN A 49 7.95 -8.53 -19.67
CA ASN A 49 9.30 -8.98 -19.32
C ASN A 49 9.39 -9.68 -17.96
N THR A 50 8.57 -9.26 -16.98
CA THR A 50 8.53 -9.89 -15.65
C THR A 50 7.99 -11.31 -15.70
N ASN A 51 6.96 -11.58 -16.51
CA ASN A 51 6.45 -12.95 -16.72
C ASN A 51 7.49 -13.84 -17.44
N LYS A 52 8.32 -13.26 -18.32
CA LYS A 52 9.38 -13.99 -19.04
C LYS A 52 10.53 -14.43 -18.12
N SER A 53 10.83 -13.67 -17.07
CA SER A 53 11.85 -14.03 -16.06
C SER A 53 11.45 -15.23 -15.20
N VAL A 54 10.15 -15.50 -15.07
CA VAL A 54 9.64 -16.64 -14.29
C VAL A 54 9.49 -17.89 -15.17
N SER A 55 9.28 -17.73 -16.49
CA SER A 55 9.13 -18.85 -17.43
C SER A 55 10.42 -19.54 -17.86
N SER A 56 11.61 -18.99 -17.61
CA SER A 56 12.87 -19.66 -17.99
C SER A 56 13.40 -20.68 -16.98
N ASN A 57 12.59 -21.10 -15.98
CA ASN A 57 13.04 -22.05 -14.96
C ASN A 57 12.07 -23.20 -14.63
N ILE A 58 11.03 -23.43 -15.44
CA ILE A 58 10.16 -24.61 -15.24
C ILE A 58 9.84 -25.23 -16.59
N GLU A 59 10.65 -26.21 -17.00
CA GLU A 59 10.22 -27.23 -17.94
C GLU A 59 9.13 -28.09 -17.26
N ASN A 60 8.04 -28.31 -18.00
CA ASN A 60 7.06 -29.38 -17.87
C ASN A 60 6.09 -29.33 -16.66
N ASN A 61 4.94 -28.64 -16.80
CA ASN A 61 3.65 -29.35 -16.83
C ASN A 61 2.48 -28.42 -17.20
N THR A 62 1.66 -28.89 -18.13
CA THR A 62 0.38 -28.32 -18.52
C THR A 62 -0.65 -28.53 -17.42
N VAL A 63 -1.09 -27.48 -16.73
CA VAL A 63 -2.47 -27.37 -16.22
C VAL A 63 -2.87 -25.88 -16.24
N LEU A 64 -3.86 -25.59 -17.08
CA LEU A 64 -4.68 -24.38 -16.99
C LEU A 64 -5.39 -24.37 -15.64
N SER A 65 -5.25 -23.29 -14.89
CA SER A 65 -6.15 -22.99 -13.78
C SER A 65 -6.35 -21.49 -13.68
N SER A 66 -7.43 -21.03 -14.32
CA SER A 66 -8.26 -19.95 -13.81
C SER A 66 -8.56 -20.22 -12.34
N THR A 67 -8.44 -19.24 -11.44
CA THR A 67 -9.28 -19.05 -10.24
C THR A 67 -8.80 -17.85 -9.42
N MET A 68 -9.70 -16.86 -9.33
CA MET A 68 -9.94 -15.93 -8.21
C MET A 68 -8.77 -15.18 -7.57
N ILE A 69 -8.71 -13.89 -7.89
CA ILE A 69 -8.04 -12.88 -7.06
C ILE A 69 -8.84 -12.74 -5.75
N SER A 70 -8.48 -13.56 -4.76
CA SER A 70 -8.65 -13.16 -3.37
C SER A 70 -7.60 -12.09 -3.08
N GLN A 71 -8.03 -11.04 -2.40
CA GLN A 71 -7.17 -9.97 -1.91
C GLN A 71 -6.21 -10.55 -0.87
N GLU A 72 -5.06 -11.04 -1.30
CA GLU A 72 -3.90 -11.22 -0.42
C GLU A 72 -2.95 -10.05 -0.65
N THR A 73 -2.96 -9.18 0.35
CA THR A 73 -1.91 -8.22 0.65
C THR A 73 -0.54 -8.82 0.39
N LEU A 74 0.23 -8.20 -0.51
CA LEU A 74 1.65 -8.46 -0.69
C LEU A 74 2.37 -8.26 0.66
N VAL A 75 2.62 -9.37 1.36
CA VAL A 75 3.50 -9.41 2.51
C VAL A 75 4.92 -9.29 1.95
N ARG A 76 5.45 -8.07 2.00
CA ARG A 76 6.86 -7.80 1.71
C ARG A 76 7.68 -8.50 2.79
N ASP A 77 8.63 -9.30 2.34
CA ASP A 77 9.78 -9.89 3.04
C ASP A 77 9.87 -9.61 4.55
N ILE A 78 9.50 -10.59 5.37
CA ILE A 78 9.91 -10.62 6.79
C ILE A 78 11.18 -11.46 6.88
N ASN A 79 12.29 -10.73 6.94
CA ASN A 79 13.63 -11.18 7.25
C ASN A 79 13.67 -12.30 8.30
N ASN A 80 14.24 -13.44 7.90
CA ASN A 80 14.89 -14.36 8.81
C ASN A 80 16.22 -13.74 9.28
N ASN A 81 16.24 -13.16 10.47
CA ASN A 81 17.46 -13.10 11.27
C ASN A 81 17.11 -13.17 12.78
N PRO A 82 17.58 -14.19 13.52
CA PRO A 82 17.55 -14.15 14.97
C PRO A 82 18.76 -13.36 15.48
N GLN A 83 18.54 -12.58 16.54
CA GLN A 83 19.58 -12.01 17.42
C GLN A 83 20.29 -10.75 16.90
N SER A 84 19.75 -9.59 17.26
CA SER A 84 20.52 -8.35 17.37
C SER A 84 20.31 -7.76 18.76
N GLU A 85 21.42 -7.34 19.36
CA GLU A 85 21.62 -6.98 20.76
C GLU A 85 20.60 -5.95 21.28
N GLN A 86 20.06 -6.24 22.47
CA GLN A 86 19.08 -5.41 23.16
C GLN A 86 19.73 -4.11 23.65
N THR A 87 19.32 -2.99 23.05
CA THR A 87 19.53 -1.65 23.61
C THR A 87 18.17 -1.01 23.85
N LYS A 88 18.06 -0.19 24.91
CA LYS A 88 16.81 0.52 25.26
C LYS A 88 16.28 1.40 24.12
N ASP A 89 17.14 1.75 23.16
CA ASP A 89 16.85 2.62 22.04
C ASP A 89 16.40 1.90 20.77
N ASN A 90 16.50 0.57 20.68
CA ASN A 90 15.99 -0.21 19.55
C ASN A 90 15.17 -1.43 20.00
N PRO A 91 13.94 -1.22 20.47
CA PRO A 91 13.06 -2.30 20.89
C PRO A 91 12.59 -3.13 19.70
N GLN A 92 12.64 -4.45 19.87
CA GLN A 92 12.15 -5.40 18.87
C GLN A 92 10.64 -5.25 18.69
N TYR A 93 10.22 -4.80 17.51
CA TYR A 93 8.81 -4.77 17.14
C TYR A 93 8.29 -6.21 16.98
N PRO A 94 7.05 -6.51 17.40
CA PRO A 94 6.45 -7.81 17.16
C PRO A 94 6.44 -8.15 15.66
N ARG A 95 6.72 -9.42 15.36
CA ARG A 95 6.92 -9.88 13.98
C ARG A 95 5.63 -9.90 13.16
N THR A 96 4.47 -10.04 13.80
CA THR A 96 3.17 -10.19 13.12
C THR A 96 2.09 -9.28 13.71
N PHE A 97 1.11 -8.92 12.89
CA PHE A 97 -0.04 -8.11 13.31
C PHE A 97 -0.90 -8.82 14.38
N HIS A 98 -1.02 -10.15 14.31
CA HIS A 98 -1.77 -10.92 15.30
C HIS A 98 -1.23 -10.72 16.72
N GLN A 99 0.10 -10.74 16.86
CA GLN A 99 0.76 -10.50 18.15
C GLN A 99 0.49 -9.08 18.67
N LEU A 100 0.45 -8.07 17.78
CA LEU A 100 0.05 -6.71 18.17
C LEU A 100 -1.38 -6.67 18.71
N VAL A 101 -2.33 -7.29 18.02
CA VAL A 101 -3.75 -7.32 18.43
C VAL A 101 -3.91 -7.99 19.79
N GLU A 102 -3.20 -9.09 20.03
CA GLU A 102 -3.20 -9.78 21.32
C GLU A 102 -2.66 -8.87 22.45
N MET A 103 -1.53 -8.18 22.21
CA MET A 103 -0.97 -7.23 23.18
C MET A 103 -1.92 -6.09 23.50
N ILE A 104 -2.60 -5.54 22.50
CA ILE A 104 -3.63 -4.50 22.68
C ILE A 104 -4.79 -5.06 23.51
N SER A 105 -5.26 -6.26 23.19
CA SER A 105 -6.38 -6.90 23.88
C SER A 105 -6.07 -7.21 25.35
N LYS A 106 -4.79 -7.44 25.67
CA LYS A 106 -4.29 -7.69 27.03
C LYS A 106 -3.79 -6.44 27.76
N GLU A 107 -3.94 -5.25 27.15
CA GLU A 107 -3.43 -3.97 27.67
C GLU A 107 -1.92 -4.00 27.98
N GLN A 108 -1.15 -4.77 27.21
CA GLN A 108 0.30 -4.87 27.37
C GLN A 108 1.02 -3.74 26.60
N PRO A 109 2.12 -3.19 27.16
CA PRO A 109 2.87 -2.11 26.50
C PRO A 109 3.54 -2.62 25.23
N ILE A 110 3.37 -1.85 24.14
CA ILE A 110 3.96 -2.18 22.84
C ILE A 110 5.42 -1.70 22.82
N PRO A 111 6.39 -2.58 22.51
CA PRO A 111 7.80 -2.21 22.41
C PRO A 111 8.01 -1.07 21.40
N GLY A 112 8.81 -0.07 21.76
CA GLY A 112 9.12 1.09 20.89
C GLY A 112 8.11 2.22 20.90
N ILE A 113 6.97 2.02 21.56
CA ILE A 113 5.96 3.06 21.72
C ILE A 113 6.10 3.66 23.12
N LYS A 114 6.25 4.99 23.18
CA LYS A 114 6.24 5.72 24.45
C LYS A 114 4.80 5.81 24.95
N GLN A 115 4.55 5.32 26.15
CA GLN A 115 3.24 5.45 26.77
C GLN A 115 2.96 6.92 27.06
N ILE A 116 1.83 7.42 26.54
CA ILE A 116 1.32 8.74 26.89
C ILE A 116 0.48 8.58 28.16
N PRO A 117 0.79 9.31 29.24
CA PRO A 117 -0.06 9.32 30.43
C PRO A 117 -1.45 9.90 30.10
N ASN A 118 -2.50 9.36 30.70
CA ASN A 118 -3.87 9.90 30.60
C ASN A 118 -4.07 11.16 31.47
N GLU A 119 -3.00 11.88 31.77
CA GLU A 119 -3.03 13.10 32.57
C GLU A 119 -2.83 14.30 31.65
N LEU A 120 -3.59 15.37 31.90
CA LEU A 120 -3.32 16.65 31.26
C LEU A 120 -1.98 17.21 31.79
N ASN A 121 -1.24 17.89 30.93
CA ASN A 121 0.00 18.54 31.33
C ASN A 121 -0.26 19.53 32.48
N LYS A 122 0.41 19.34 33.61
CA LYS A 122 0.28 20.19 34.83
C LYS A 122 1.08 21.50 34.73
N GLY A 123 1.92 21.64 33.71
CA GLY A 123 2.72 22.85 33.49
C GLY A 123 1.89 24.04 33.02
N THR A 124 2.37 25.25 33.32
CA THR A 124 1.82 26.47 32.72
C THR A 124 2.03 26.45 31.20
N PRO A 125 1.02 26.84 30.40
CA PRO A 125 1.18 26.90 28.94
C PRO A 125 2.30 27.87 28.58
N SER A 126 3.10 27.51 27.56
CA SER A 126 4.12 28.44 27.06
C SER A 126 3.45 29.58 26.31
N ILE A 127 3.96 30.78 26.52
CA ILE A 127 3.52 31.97 25.78
C ILE A 127 4.38 32.06 24.51
N PRO A 128 3.79 32.29 23.32
CA PRO A 128 4.55 32.41 22.09
C PRO A 128 5.49 33.62 22.14
N THR A 129 6.80 33.36 22.16
CA THR A 129 7.85 34.41 22.16
C THR A 129 8.13 34.95 20.75
N ILE A 130 7.79 34.20 19.71
CA ILE A 130 8.15 34.56 18.33
C ILE A 130 7.15 35.57 17.74
N LYS A 131 7.67 36.67 17.20
CA LYS A 131 6.83 37.66 16.51
C LYS A 131 6.35 37.06 15.17
N PRO A 132 5.06 37.22 14.81
CA PRO A 132 4.57 36.77 13.51
C PRO A 132 5.29 37.53 12.40
N ARG A 133 5.59 36.84 11.29
CA ARG A 133 6.17 37.51 10.11
C ARG A 133 5.14 38.49 9.53
N PRO A 134 5.52 39.75 9.28
CA PRO A 134 4.60 40.73 8.73
C PRO A 134 4.20 40.34 7.31
N LYS A 135 2.98 40.70 6.94
CA LYS A 135 2.47 40.49 5.60
C LYS A 135 3.19 41.41 4.60
N PRO A 136 3.31 41.02 3.32
CA PRO A 136 4.01 41.84 2.32
C PRO A 136 3.48 43.27 2.18
N TRP A 137 2.19 43.49 2.40
CA TRP A 137 1.52 44.80 2.35
C TRP A 137 1.66 45.64 3.63
N GLU A 138 2.23 45.08 4.70
CA GLU A 138 2.50 45.79 5.95
C GLU A 138 3.89 46.47 5.95
N LYS A 139 4.68 46.27 4.88
CA LYS A 139 5.90 47.02 4.65
C LYS A 139 5.52 48.47 4.31
N LYS A 140 5.81 49.40 5.22
CA LYS A 140 5.76 50.84 4.89
C LYS A 140 6.75 51.09 3.75
N ILE A 141 6.27 51.76 2.69
CA ILE A 141 7.09 52.32 1.61
C ILE A 141 7.95 53.43 2.20
#